data_AF-A0A917HA04-F1
#
_entry.id   AF-A0A917HA04-F1
#
_cell.length_a   1.000
_cell.length_b   1.000
_cell.length_c   1.000
_cell.angle_alpha   90.00
_cell.angle_beta   90.00
_cell.angle_gamma   90.00
#
_symmetry.space_group_name_H-M   'P 1'
#
loop_
_entity.id
_entity.type
_entity.pdbx_description
1 polymer ?
#
loop_
_entity_poly.entity_id
_entity_poly.type
_entity_poly.pdbx_seq_one_letter_code
_entity_poly.pdbx_strand_id
1 'polypeptide(L)'
;MDKDLLEQLTLWHNKNQYKKIINTIIEIPEADRDYDLVCHLARALNNQNNYNEAIKYFLSVQKQGEHDPLWHYRIGYAYYYLKQYKEAIVAFEQAVALDPEDADGRRFLEMSRDAASRPGNETIPIANVEQDEGLLEVNEKIDPFGLVMHNNGSISMILSVGKYKHEIFQTRAEEGFEGNGYDWGSLAAVFLEEKMPHLVNIVRFDPEADMFAAYSDNREAILSFAIAFKEACEDDSLIKDLFSRAELD
;
A
#
# COMPACT_ATOMS: atom_id res chain seq x y z
N MET A 1 22.45 1.85 -25.81
CA MET A 1 21.93 0.47 -25.73
C MET A 1 22.75 -0.54 -26.52
N ASP A 2 23.12 -1.65 -25.86
CA ASP A 2 23.62 -2.87 -26.51
C ASP A 2 22.43 -3.64 -27.12
N LYS A 3 22.42 -3.83 -28.45
CA LYS A 3 21.32 -4.49 -29.16
C LYS A 3 21.16 -5.95 -28.74
N ASP A 4 22.26 -6.61 -28.40
CA ASP A 4 22.26 -8.03 -28.03
C ASP A 4 21.55 -8.23 -26.68
N LEU A 5 21.71 -7.28 -25.75
CA LEU A 5 21.01 -7.29 -24.48
C LEU A 5 19.50 -7.14 -24.67
N LEU A 6 19.04 -6.19 -25.50
CA LEU A 6 17.61 -5.95 -25.72
C LEU A 6 16.89 -7.18 -26.30
N GLU A 7 17.52 -7.84 -27.28
CA GLU A 7 17.01 -9.09 -27.85
C GLU A 7 16.91 -10.20 -26.79
N GLN A 8 17.92 -10.29 -25.91
CA GLN A 8 17.93 -11.25 -24.81
C GLN A 8 16.82 -10.96 -23.78
N LEU A 9 16.62 -9.70 -23.40
CA LEU A 9 15.54 -9.31 -22.48
C LEU A 9 14.16 -9.64 -23.08
N THR A 10 13.99 -9.43 -24.38
CA THR A 10 12.77 -9.80 -25.11
C THR A 10 12.54 -11.31 -25.11
N LEU A 11 13.59 -12.10 -25.36
CA LEU A 11 13.51 -13.56 -25.29
C LEU A 11 13.11 -14.06 -23.89
N TRP A 12 13.70 -13.48 -22.84
CA TRP A 12 13.33 -13.80 -21.46
C TRP A 12 11.90 -13.41 -21.14
N HIS A 13 11.43 -12.26 -21.64
CA HIS A 13 10.06 -11.82 -21.46
C HIS A 13 9.08 -12.84 -22.06
N ASN A 14 9.32 -13.26 -23.30
CA ASN A 14 8.49 -14.25 -23.99
C ASN A 14 8.51 -15.64 -23.31
N LYS A 15 9.51 -15.92 -22.48
CA LYS A 15 9.62 -17.13 -21.65
C LYS A 15 9.12 -16.93 -20.22
N ASN A 16 8.48 -15.80 -19.91
CA ASN A 16 8.05 -15.40 -18.56
C ASN A 16 9.18 -15.36 -17.52
N GLN A 17 10.44 -15.19 -17.96
CA GLN A 17 11.62 -15.17 -17.09
C GLN A 17 11.85 -13.77 -16.49
N TYR A 18 10.81 -13.19 -15.88
CA TYR A 18 10.80 -11.80 -15.44
C TYR A 18 11.83 -11.50 -14.35
N LYS A 19 12.05 -12.42 -13.39
CA LYS A 19 13.10 -12.25 -12.36
C LYS A 19 14.48 -12.09 -12.97
N LYS A 20 14.74 -12.79 -14.09
CA LYS A 20 16.03 -12.73 -14.77
C LYS A 20 16.24 -11.36 -15.42
N ILE A 21 15.20 -10.83 -16.08
CA ILE A 21 15.20 -9.47 -16.64
C ILE A 21 15.49 -8.45 -15.53
N ILE A 22 14.76 -8.54 -14.42
CA ILE A 22 14.90 -7.62 -13.28
C ILE A 22 16.32 -7.65 -12.73
N ASN A 23 16.83 -8.84 -12.38
CA ASN A 23 18.16 -8.98 -11.77
C ASN A 23 19.27 -8.48 -12.72
N THR A 24 19.19 -8.83 -14.01
CA THR A 24 20.20 -8.38 -14.99
C THR A 24 20.20 -6.87 -15.16
N ILE A 25 19.04 -6.21 -15.18
CA ILE A 25 19.00 -4.74 -15.36
C ILE A 25 19.39 -4.02 -14.06
N ILE A 26 19.05 -4.56 -12.88
CA ILE A 26 19.41 -3.94 -11.59
C ILE A 26 20.92 -3.93 -11.36
N GLU A 27 21.66 -4.91 -11.88
CA GLU A 27 23.13 -4.93 -11.83
C GLU A 27 23.79 -3.80 -12.64
N ILE A 28 23.09 -3.24 -13.63
CA ILE A 28 23.54 -2.07 -14.38
C ILE A 28 23.33 -0.82 -13.50
N PRO A 29 24.33 0.05 -13.30
CA PRO A 29 24.15 1.29 -12.55
C PRO A 29 23.00 2.15 -13.09
N GLU A 30 22.23 2.80 -12.22
CA GLU A 30 21.07 3.61 -12.65
C GLU A 30 21.42 4.68 -13.69
N ALA A 31 22.59 5.29 -13.57
CA ALA A 31 23.08 6.29 -14.53
C ALA A 31 23.32 5.74 -15.94
N ASP A 32 23.51 4.41 -16.07
CA ASP A 32 23.80 3.73 -17.32
C ASP A 32 22.54 3.06 -17.92
N ARG A 33 21.40 3.10 -17.22
CA ARG A 33 20.13 2.56 -17.73
C ARG A 33 19.47 3.57 -18.65
N ASP A 34 19.42 3.25 -19.93
CA ASP A 34 18.65 4.03 -20.90
C ASP A 34 17.14 3.74 -20.81
N TYR A 35 16.36 4.52 -21.57
CA TYR A 35 14.90 4.45 -21.59
C TYR A 35 14.36 3.02 -21.79
N ASP A 36 14.94 2.29 -22.74
CA ASP A 36 14.49 0.94 -23.09
C ASP A 36 14.76 -0.04 -21.96
N LEU A 37 15.92 0.02 -21.31
CA LEU A 37 16.23 -0.80 -20.14
C LEU A 37 15.26 -0.53 -18.99
N VAL A 38 14.99 0.74 -18.70
CA VAL A 38 14.03 1.11 -17.65
C VAL A 38 12.63 0.59 -17.99
N CYS A 39 12.18 0.72 -19.24
CA CYS A 39 10.88 0.21 -19.68
C CYS A 39 10.80 -1.34 -19.64
N HIS A 40 11.90 -2.04 -19.90
CA HIS A 40 11.96 -3.50 -19.78
C HIS A 40 11.92 -3.96 -18.33
N LEU A 41 12.63 -3.27 -17.44
CA LEU A 41 12.61 -3.49 -16.00
C LEU A 41 11.19 -3.26 -15.44
N ALA A 42 10.60 -2.10 -15.71
CA ALA A 42 9.27 -1.75 -15.24
C ALA A 42 8.20 -2.72 -15.78
N ARG A 43 8.28 -3.13 -17.05
CA ARG A 43 7.42 -4.19 -17.59
C ARG A 43 7.59 -5.51 -16.83
N ALA A 44 8.81 -5.93 -16.55
CA ALA A 44 9.05 -7.18 -15.83
C ALA A 44 8.52 -7.12 -14.38
N LEU A 45 8.61 -5.96 -13.74
CA LEU A 45 8.02 -5.70 -12.41
C LEU A 45 6.49 -5.78 -12.43
N ASN A 46 5.83 -5.18 -13.43
CA ASN A 46 4.38 -5.36 -13.64
C ASN A 46 4.00 -6.84 -13.74
N ASN A 47 4.75 -7.62 -14.51
CA ASN A 47 4.49 -9.06 -14.68
C ASN A 47 4.79 -9.90 -13.43
N GLN A 48 5.46 -9.33 -12.43
CA GLN A 48 5.64 -9.91 -11.08
C GLN A 48 4.61 -9.39 -10.06
N ASN A 49 3.63 -8.60 -10.50
CA ASN A 49 2.70 -7.87 -9.64
C ASN A 49 3.36 -6.84 -8.71
N ASN A 50 4.59 -6.42 -9.01
CA ASN A 50 5.29 -5.37 -8.26
C ASN A 50 5.00 -4.00 -8.88
N TYR A 51 3.73 -3.59 -8.79
CA TYR A 51 3.19 -2.43 -9.51
C TYR A 51 3.73 -1.08 -9.00
N ASN A 52 3.91 -0.93 -7.69
CA ASN A 52 4.45 0.31 -7.11
C ASN A 52 5.87 0.59 -7.62
N GLU A 53 6.76 -0.42 -7.60
CA GLU A 53 8.11 -0.26 -8.15
C GLU A 53 8.09 -0.06 -9.66
N ALA A 54 7.20 -0.74 -10.40
CA ALA A 54 7.05 -0.51 -11.83
C ALA A 54 6.69 0.95 -12.14
N ILE A 55 5.75 1.54 -11.41
CA ILE A 55 5.36 2.96 -11.54
C ILE A 55 6.55 3.87 -11.26
N LYS A 56 7.31 3.63 -10.19
CA LYS A 56 8.53 4.40 -9.87
C LYS A 56 9.52 4.44 -11.04
N TYR A 57 9.77 3.29 -11.68
CA TYR A 57 10.64 3.23 -12.85
C TYR A 57 10.00 3.85 -14.10
N PHE A 58 8.70 3.69 -14.34
CA PHE A 58 8.05 4.37 -15.47
C PHE A 58 8.12 5.89 -15.32
N LEU A 59 7.86 6.43 -14.13
CA LEU A 59 7.90 7.86 -13.84
C LEU A 59 9.30 8.46 -13.97
N SER A 60 10.35 7.69 -13.67
CA SER A 60 11.74 8.19 -13.84
C SER A 60 12.11 8.48 -15.29
N VAL A 61 11.37 7.90 -16.25
CA VAL A 61 11.54 8.11 -17.69
C VAL A 61 10.31 8.70 -18.38
N GLN A 62 9.43 9.37 -17.61
CA GLN A 62 8.17 9.92 -18.11
C GLN A 62 8.35 10.84 -19.31
N LYS A 63 9.37 11.72 -19.28
CA LYS A 63 9.64 12.68 -20.37
C LYS A 63 9.95 11.99 -21.70
N GLN A 64 10.69 10.88 -21.66
CA GLN A 64 11.01 10.10 -22.84
C GLN A 64 9.80 9.30 -23.34
N GLY A 65 8.92 8.87 -22.43
CA GLY A 65 7.72 8.08 -22.73
C GLY A 65 6.50 8.86 -23.21
N GLU A 66 6.54 10.21 -23.24
CA GLU A 66 5.38 11.06 -23.55
C GLU A 66 4.66 10.67 -24.85
N HIS A 67 5.40 10.21 -25.87
CA HIS A 67 4.88 9.84 -27.18
C HIS A 67 4.96 8.33 -27.45
N ASP A 68 5.19 7.51 -26.41
CA ASP A 68 5.25 6.05 -26.52
C ASP A 68 3.92 5.44 -26.02
N PRO A 69 3.08 4.88 -26.92
CA PRO A 69 1.82 4.26 -26.51
C PRO A 69 2.02 3.08 -25.55
N LEU A 70 3.12 2.32 -25.68
CA LEU A 70 3.40 1.18 -24.81
C LEU A 70 3.82 1.62 -23.41
N TRP A 71 4.49 2.76 -23.27
CA TRP A 71 4.81 3.32 -21.95
C TRP A 71 3.52 3.70 -21.21
N HIS A 72 2.64 4.46 -21.87
CA HIS A 72 1.34 4.85 -21.34
C HIS A 72 0.47 3.64 -20.98
N TYR A 73 0.41 2.64 -21.86
CA TYR A 73 -0.31 1.40 -21.60
C TYR A 73 0.24 0.68 -20.35
N ARG A 74 1.57 0.55 -20.24
CA ARG A 74 2.19 -0.23 -19.15
C ARG A 74 2.11 0.48 -17.80
N ILE A 75 2.25 1.80 -17.74
CA ILE A 75 2.04 2.53 -16.49
C ILE A 75 0.55 2.52 -16.12
N GLY A 76 -0.36 2.66 -17.10
CA GLY A 76 -1.80 2.50 -16.89
C GLY A 76 -2.18 1.13 -16.35
N TYR A 77 -1.55 0.07 -16.85
CA TYR A 77 -1.71 -1.30 -16.35
C TYR A 77 -1.33 -1.40 -14.87
N ALA A 78 -0.21 -0.80 -14.47
CA ALA A 78 0.20 -0.79 -13.07
C ALA A 78 -0.82 -0.07 -12.18
N TYR A 79 -1.27 1.13 -12.58
CA TYR A 79 -2.30 1.88 -11.89
C TYR A 79 -3.61 1.09 -11.77
N TYR A 80 -4.04 0.42 -12.84
CA TYR A 80 -5.27 -0.37 -12.85
C TYR A 80 -5.26 -1.50 -11.81
N TYR A 81 -4.17 -2.27 -11.73
CA TYR A 81 -4.07 -3.38 -10.77
C TYR A 81 -3.88 -2.90 -9.33
N LEU A 82 -3.37 -1.68 -9.13
CA LEU A 82 -3.39 -1.00 -7.84
C LEU A 82 -4.74 -0.35 -7.52
N LYS A 83 -5.75 -0.50 -8.37
CA LYS A 83 -7.08 0.14 -8.25
C LYS A 83 -7.02 1.67 -8.28
N GLN A 84 -5.96 2.25 -8.82
CA GLN A 84 -5.80 3.68 -9.05
C GLN A 84 -6.46 4.07 -10.37
N TYR A 85 -7.79 3.98 -10.43
CA TYR A 85 -8.51 3.98 -11.69
C TYR A 85 -8.51 5.32 -12.43
N LYS A 86 -8.46 6.48 -11.75
CA LYS A 86 -8.36 7.78 -12.45
C LYS A 86 -7.04 7.91 -13.19
N GLU A 87 -5.94 7.53 -12.55
CA GLU A 87 -4.59 7.53 -13.10
C GLU A 87 -4.48 6.53 -14.26
N ALA A 88 -5.07 5.34 -14.09
CA ALA A 88 -5.17 4.35 -15.15
C ALA A 88 -5.95 4.89 -16.36
N ILE A 89 -7.09 5.56 -16.15
CA ILE A 89 -7.88 6.19 -17.23
C ILE A 89 -7.02 7.20 -17.99
N VAL A 90 -6.33 8.12 -17.31
CA VAL A 90 -5.48 9.13 -17.97
C VAL A 90 -4.41 8.46 -18.83
N ALA A 91 -3.73 7.45 -18.28
CA ALA A 91 -2.68 6.73 -19.00
C ALA A 91 -3.24 5.96 -20.21
N PHE A 92 -4.35 5.23 -20.05
CA PHE A 92 -4.95 4.50 -21.17
C PHE A 92 -5.58 5.41 -22.23
N GLU A 93 -6.09 6.59 -21.85
CA GLU A 93 -6.54 7.60 -22.82
C GLU A 93 -5.39 8.08 -23.71
N GLN A 94 -4.21 8.32 -23.14
CA GLN A 94 -3.01 8.66 -23.92
C GLN A 94 -2.54 7.49 -24.79
N ALA A 95 -2.53 6.26 -24.25
CA ALA A 95 -2.16 5.07 -25.01
C ALA A 95 -3.07 4.89 -26.24
N VAL A 96 -4.39 4.98 -26.06
CA VAL A 96 -5.39 4.85 -27.13
C VAL A 96 -5.36 6.04 -28.10
N ALA A 97 -5.01 7.25 -27.62
CA ALA A 97 -4.85 8.40 -28.51
C ALA A 97 -3.63 8.26 -29.44
N LEU A 98 -2.54 7.68 -28.94
CA LEU A 98 -1.30 7.45 -29.69
C LEU A 98 -1.36 6.20 -30.57
N ASP A 99 -2.05 5.15 -30.13
CA ASP A 99 -2.35 3.93 -30.90
C ASP A 99 -3.84 3.57 -30.83
N PRO A 100 -4.66 4.15 -31.73
CA PRO A 100 -6.10 3.90 -31.74
C PRO A 100 -6.49 2.46 -32.07
N GLU A 101 -5.59 1.65 -32.64
CA GLU A 101 -5.87 0.26 -33.05
C GLU A 101 -5.63 -0.74 -31.91
N ASP A 102 -4.91 -0.35 -30.85
CA ASP A 102 -4.67 -1.20 -29.67
C ASP A 102 -5.97 -1.57 -28.94
N ALA A 103 -6.43 -2.79 -29.17
CA ALA A 103 -7.64 -3.33 -28.57
C ALA A 103 -7.50 -3.53 -27.05
N ASP A 104 -6.30 -3.85 -26.56
CA ASP A 104 -6.07 -4.05 -25.13
C ASP A 104 -6.10 -2.70 -24.40
N GLY A 105 -5.48 -1.66 -24.96
CA GLY A 105 -5.58 -0.30 -24.44
C GLY A 105 -7.03 0.20 -24.32
N ARG A 106 -7.85 0.00 -25.35
CA ARG A 106 -9.29 0.35 -25.31
C ARG A 106 -10.04 -0.43 -24.25
N ARG A 107 -9.78 -1.74 -24.15
CA ARG A 107 -10.43 -2.62 -23.17
C ARG A 107 -10.09 -2.20 -21.74
N PHE A 108 -8.81 -1.93 -21.45
CA PHE A 108 -8.40 -1.50 -20.13
C PHE A 108 -8.92 -0.10 -19.78
N LEU A 109 -9.04 0.81 -20.75
CA LEU A 109 -9.70 2.09 -20.56
C LEU A 109 -11.17 1.93 -20.13
N GLU A 110 -11.92 1.09 -20.85
CA GLU A 110 -13.33 0.79 -20.52
C GLU A 110 -13.44 0.17 -19.13
N MET A 111 -12.64 -0.87 -18.84
CA MET A 111 -12.61 -1.51 -17.53
C MET A 111 -12.25 -0.54 -16.39
N SER A 112 -11.34 0.40 -16.65
CA SER A 112 -10.95 1.42 -15.67
C SER A 112 -12.08 2.42 -15.40
N ARG A 113 -12.80 2.87 -16.44
CA ARG A 113 -13.97 3.75 -16.33
C ARG A 113 -15.12 3.08 -15.58
N ASP A 114 -15.39 1.82 -15.91
CA ASP A 114 -16.41 1.01 -15.23
C ASP A 114 -16.06 0.82 -13.76
N ALA A 115 -14.80 0.52 -13.45
CA ALA A 115 -14.33 0.38 -12.08
C ALA A 115 -14.44 1.71 -11.32
N ALA A 116 -13.96 2.83 -11.89
CA ALA A 116 -14.02 4.16 -11.28
C ALA A 116 -15.47 4.63 -11.01
N SER A 117 -16.43 4.17 -11.81
CA SER A 117 -17.85 4.53 -11.67
C SER A 117 -18.58 3.76 -10.57
N ARG A 118 -17.95 2.74 -9.96
CA ARG A 118 -18.54 1.98 -8.85
C ARG A 118 -18.46 2.79 -7.55
N PRO A 119 -19.54 2.83 -6.74
CA PRO A 119 -19.52 3.49 -5.43
C PRO A 119 -18.39 2.93 -4.55
N GLY A 120 -17.59 3.81 -3.95
CA GLY A 120 -16.44 3.45 -3.11
C GLY A 120 -15.07 3.43 -3.83
N ASN A 121 -15.00 3.89 -5.08
CA ASN A 121 -13.79 3.81 -5.93
C ASN A 121 -13.26 5.16 -6.43
N GLU A 122 -13.61 6.24 -5.73
CA GLU A 122 -13.16 7.60 -6.04
C GLU A 122 -11.68 7.76 -5.62
N THR A 123 -10.73 7.73 -6.56
CA THR A 123 -9.31 7.94 -6.20
C THR A 123 -9.02 9.40 -5.85
N ILE A 124 -8.36 9.60 -4.72
CA ILE A 124 -7.50 10.73 -4.40
C ILE A 124 -6.06 10.23 -4.63
N PRO A 125 -5.16 11.00 -5.24
CA PRO A 125 -3.80 10.54 -5.54
C PRO A 125 -3.10 10.02 -4.29
N ILE A 126 -2.54 8.81 -4.39
CA ILE A 126 -1.73 8.18 -3.35
C ILE A 126 -0.43 8.98 -3.22
N ALA A 127 -0.31 9.76 -2.15
CA ALA A 127 1.01 10.08 -1.63
C ALA A 127 1.57 8.77 -1.06
N ASN A 128 2.57 8.18 -1.73
CA ASN A 128 3.32 7.07 -1.16
C ASN A 128 3.74 7.45 0.27
N VAL A 129 3.58 6.54 1.22
CA VAL A 129 4.04 6.74 2.61
C VAL A 129 5.54 7.10 2.65
N GLU A 130 6.31 6.68 1.63
CA GLU A 130 7.72 7.05 1.43
C GLU A 130 7.97 8.53 1.01
N GLN A 131 6.94 9.28 0.62
CA GLN A 131 7.02 10.70 0.24
C GLN A 131 6.31 11.64 1.21
N ASP A 132 5.58 11.09 2.20
CA ASP A 132 4.99 11.86 3.29
C ASP A 132 5.88 11.73 4.53
N GLU A 133 6.88 12.61 4.63
CA GLU A 133 7.85 12.64 5.74
C GLU A 133 7.16 12.60 7.11
N GLY A 134 5.99 13.25 7.25
CA GLY A 134 5.24 13.25 8.50
C GLY A 134 4.66 11.87 8.85
N LEU A 135 4.20 11.12 7.86
CA LEU A 135 3.69 9.76 8.03
C LEU A 135 4.84 8.78 8.34
N LEU A 136 5.99 8.95 7.69
CA LEU A 136 7.19 8.15 7.95
C LEU A 136 7.68 8.36 9.39
N GLU A 137 7.75 9.61 9.87
CA GLU A 137 8.13 9.93 11.24
C GLU A 137 7.18 9.31 12.28
N VAL A 138 5.87 9.34 12.03
CA VAL A 138 4.91 8.68 12.94
C VAL A 138 5.11 7.17 12.90
N ASN A 139 5.28 6.58 11.72
CA ASN A 139 5.47 5.14 11.54
C ASN A 139 6.68 4.63 12.33
N GLU A 140 7.80 5.36 12.33
CA GLU A 140 8.98 5.02 13.15
C GLU A 140 8.71 5.12 14.66
N LYS A 141 7.94 6.12 15.11
CA LYS A 141 7.62 6.31 16.54
C LYS A 141 6.69 5.23 17.08
N ILE A 142 5.86 4.65 16.23
CA ILE A 142 4.85 3.66 16.63
C ILE A 142 5.31 2.21 16.49
N ASP A 143 6.55 1.93 16.05
CA ASP A 143 7.08 0.56 15.98
C ASP A 143 6.86 -0.20 17.30
N PRO A 144 6.26 -1.41 17.27
CA PRO A 144 6.10 -2.31 16.12
C PRO A 144 4.75 -2.20 15.38
N PHE A 145 3.94 -1.18 15.64
CA PHE A 145 2.79 -0.89 14.79
C PHE A 145 3.25 -0.32 13.45
N GLY A 146 2.47 -0.56 12.39
CA GLY A 146 2.70 -0.01 11.06
C GLY A 146 1.51 0.81 10.56
N LEU A 147 1.78 1.87 9.81
CA LEU A 147 0.78 2.65 9.10
C LEU A 147 0.68 2.17 7.65
N VAL A 148 -0.54 1.92 7.22
CA VAL A 148 -0.87 1.54 5.84
C VAL A 148 -1.87 2.53 5.29
N MET A 149 -1.51 3.23 4.22
CA MET A 149 -2.45 4.08 3.50
C MET A 149 -3.23 3.25 2.49
N HIS A 150 -4.55 3.43 2.47
CA HIS A 150 -5.46 2.77 1.56
C HIS A 150 -5.90 3.70 0.45
N ASN A 151 -6.32 3.11 -0.66
CA ASN A 151 -6.74 3.84 -1.85
C ASN A 151 -7.97 4.75 -1.65
N ASN A 152 -8.77 4.50 -0.62
CA ASN A 152 -9.92 5.33 -0.24
C ASN A 152 -9.52 6.56 0.60
N GLY A 153 -8.21 6.83 0.77
CA GLY A 153 -7.68 7.91 1.59
C GLY A 153 -7.67 7.60 3.08
N SER A 154 -8.23 6.46 3.51
CA SER A 154 -8.11 6.02 4.90
C SER A 154 -6.69 5.53 5.18
N ILE A 155 -6.28 5.68 6.43
CA ILE A 155 -5.03 5.13 6.93
C ILE A 155 -5.41 4.12 8.01
N SER A 156 -4.76 2.96 7.97
CA SER A 156 -4.81 1.97 9.02
C SER A 156 -3.52 1.97 9.84
N MET A 157 -3.67 1.77 11.14
CA MET A 157 -2.62 1.30 12.03
C MET A 157 -2.79 -0.20 12.21
N ILE A 158 -1.74 -0.98 11.94
CA ILE A 158 -1.76 -2.44 12.03
C ILE A 158 -0.67 -2.97 12.97
N LEU A 159 -0.91 -4.14 13.57
CA LEU A 159 0.08 -4.90 14.33
C LEU A 159 -0.09 -6.39 14.05
N SER A 160 0.99 -7.06 13.67
CA SER A 160 1.05 -8.52 13.69
C SER A 160 1.19 -8.99 15.14
N VAL A 161 0.19 -9.71 15.63
CA VAL A 161 0.08 -10.05 17.06
C VAL A 161 1.02 -11.20 17.47
N GLY A 162 1.25 -11.35 18.77
CA GLY A 162 1.99 -12.48 19.34
C GLY A 162 3.46 -12.23 19.72
N LYS A 163 4.02 -11.06 19.42
CA LYS A 163 5.39 -10.69 19.87
C LYS A 163 5.45 -9.42 20.71
N TYR A 164 4.63 -8.43 20.39
CA TYR A 164 4.60 -7.17 21.11
C TYR A 164 3.58 -7.24 22.25
N LYS A 165 4.01 -6.94 23.48
CA LYS A 165 3.18 -6.78 24.68
C LYS A 165 2.14 -7.91 24.92
N HIS A 166 2.43 -9.11 24.42
CA HIS A 166 1.52 -10.26 24.47
C HIS A 166 1.26 -10.71 25.92
N GLU A 167 2.20 -10.45 26.83
CA GLU A 167 2.08 -10.71 28.26
C GLU A 167 0.93 -9.95 28.95
N ILE A 168 0.41 -8.87 28.36
CA ILE A 168 -0.74 -8.15 28.91
C ILE A 168 -1.96 -9.07 28.90
N PHE A 169 -2.20 -9.76 27.79
CA PHE A 169 -3.39 -10.61 27.62
C PHE A 169 -3.34 -11.87 28.47
N GLN A 170 -2.13 -12.35 28.77
CA GLN A 170 -1.92 -13.49 29.68
C GLN A 170 -2.46 -13.21 31.09
N THR A 171 -2.57 -11.94 31.50
CA THR A 171 -3.14 -11.58 32.82
C THR A 171 -4.62 -11.95 32.96
N ARG A 172 -5.34 -12.12 31.84
CA ARG A 172 -6.76 -12.49 31.79
C ARG A 172 -7.00 -13.72 30.91
N ALA A 173 -5.99 -14.58 30.74
CA ALA A 173 -6.11 -15.79 29.92
C ALA A 173 -7.20 -16.76 30.43
N GLU A 174 -7.46 -16.79 31.74
CA GLU A 174 -8.53 -17.60 32.34
C GLU A 174 -9.94 -17.14 31.90
N GLU A 175 -10.08 -15.89 31.48
CA GLU A 175 -11.33 -15.33 30.98
C GLU A 175 -11.55 -15.61 29.49
N GLY A 176 -10.51 -16.05 28.76
CA GLY A 176 -10.58 -16.39 27.34
C GLY A 176 -9.72 -15.51 26.43
N PHE A 177 -8.99 -14.52 26.98
CA PHE A 177 -8.09 -13.68 26.19
C PHE A 177 -6.84 -14.45 25.75
N GLU A 178 -6.46 -14.30 24.49
CA GLU A 178 -5.32 -14.99 23.87
C GLU A 178 -4.23 -14.02 23.40
N GLY A 179 -4.52 -12.72 23.37
CA GLY A 179 -3.68 -11.70 22.75
C GLY A 179 -3.72 -11.74 21.22
N ASN A 180 -4.83 -12.18 20.65
CA ASN A 180 -5.10 -12.15 19.22
C ASN A 180 -5.54 -10.73 18.78
N GLY A 181 -5.78 -10.51 17.49
CA GLY A 181 -6.15 -9.17 17.02
C GLY A 181 -7.47 -8.63 17.59
N TYR A 182 -8.44 -9.49 17.89
CA TYR A 182 -9.71 -9.09 18.51
C TYR A 182 -9.49 -8.58 19.94
N ASP A 183 -8.65 -9.27 20.72
CA ASP A 183 -8.30 -8.84 22.07
C ASP A 183 -7.61 -7.47 22.08
N TRP A 184 -6.72 -7.24 21.12
CA TRP A 184 -6.12 -5.92 20.87
C TRP A 184 -7.18 -4.89 20.46
N GLY A 185 -8.16 -5.28 19.65
CA GLY A 185 -9.32 -4.48 19.29
C GLY A 185 -10.11 -4.01 20.50
N SER A 186 -10.45 -4.92 21.41
CA SER A 186 -11.16 -4.61 22.66
C SER A 186 -10.36 -3.67 23.56
N LEU A 187 -9.06 -3.91 23.71
CA LEU A 187 -8.16 -3.02 24.46
C LEU A 187 -8.11 -1.61 23.84
N ALA A 188 -7.97 -1.54 22.52
CA ALA A 188 -7.93 -0.28 21.78
C ALA A 188 -9.26 0.49 21.87
N ALA A 189 -10.39 -0.21 21.88
CA ALA A 189 -11.71 0.39 22.06
C ALA A 189 -11.85 1.05 23.45
N VAL A 190 -11.47 0.35 24.52
CA VAL A 190 -11.47 0.92 25.89
C VAL A 190 -10.55 2.15 25.98
N PHE A 191 -9.36 2.06 25.41
CA PHE A 191 -8.45 3.22 25.35
C PHE A 191 -9.08 4.40 24.61
N LEU A 192 -9.70 4.16 23.45
CA LEU A 192 -10.35 5.18 22.64
C LEU A 192 -11.48 5.86 23.42
N GLU A 193 -12.32 5.09 24.10
CA GLU A 193 -13.42 5.61 24.90
C GLU A 193 -12.95 6.44 26.10
N GLU A 194 -11.93 5.98 26.82
CA GLU A 194 -11.49 6.64 28.06
C GLU A 194 -10.51 7.78 27.86
N LYS A 195 -9.61 7.66 26.87
CA LYS A 195 -8.50 8.60 26.67
C LYS A 195 -8.70 9.51 25.48
N MET A 196 -9.46 9.07 24.48
CA MET A 196 -9.70 9.85 23.26
C MET A 196 -11.17 9.83 22.84
N PRO A 197 -12.14 10.18 23.73
CA PRO A 197 -13.57 10.01 23.48
C PRO A 197 -14.07 10.78 22.23
N HIS A 198 -13.38 11.86 21.86
CA HIS A 198 -13.67 12.65 20.67
C HIS A 198 -13.40 11.89 19.35
N LEU A 199 -12.65 10.78 19.39
CA LEU A 199 -12.31 9.94 18.24
C LEU A 199 -13.15 8.67 18.12
N VAL A 200 -14.01 8.34 19.08
CA VAL A 200 -14.81 7.08 19.10
C VAL A 200 -15.65 6.87 17.84
N ASN A 201 -16.11 7.96 17.21
CA ASN A 201 -16.89 7.90 15.97
C ASN A 201 -16.08 8.11 14.69
N ILE A 202 -14.76 8.24 14.83
CA ILE A 202 -13.84 8.63 13.76
C ILE A 202 -12.85 7.49 13.49
N VAL A 203 -12.30 6.88 14.54
CA VAL A 203 -11.44 5.70 14.45
C VAL A 203 -12.31 4.45 14.58
N ARG A 204 -12.13 3.52 13.66
CA ARG A 204 -12.84 2.24 13.57
C ARG A 204 -11.84 1.09 13.67
N PHE A 205 -12.32 -0.09 14.04
CA PHE A 205 -11.50 -1.29 14.18
C PHE A 205 -12.00 -2.37 13.21
N ASP A 206 -11.06 -3.13 12.65
CA ASP A 206 -11.32 -4.28 11.79
C ASP A 206 -10.28 -5.38 12.05
N PRO A 207 -10.21 -5.92 13.28
CA PRO A 207 -9.20 -6.90 13.64
C PRO A 207 -9.45 -8.27 12.99
N GLU A 208 -8.36 -9.01 12.78
CA GLU A 208 -8.35 -10.42 12.42
C GLU A 208 -7.60 -11.24 13.49
N ALA A 209 -7.68 -12.58 13.44
CA ALA A 209 -7.06 -13.42 14.47
C ALA A 209 -5.54 -13.18 14.63
N ASP A 210 -4.83 -12.92 13.54
CA ASP A 210 -3.38 -12.71 13.51
C ASP A 210 -2.96 -11.23 13.38
N MET A 211 -3.92 -10.31 13.28
CA MET A 211 -3.66 -8.90 13.05
C MET A 211 -4.63 -7.99 13.80
N PHE A 212 -4.10 -7.04 14.57
CA PHE A 212 -4.88 -5.89 15.01
C PHE A 212 -4.90 -4.84 13.89
N ALA A 213 -6.07 -4.25 13.62
CA ALA A 213 -6.21 -3.12 12.72
C ALA A 213 -7.18 -2.06 13.26
N ALA A 214 -6.72 -0.82 13.29
CA ALA A 214 -7.53 0.38 13.48
C ALA A 214 -7.43 1.26 12.23
N TYR A 215 -8.48 1.96 11.83
CA TYR A 215 -8.48 2.78 10.63
C TYR A 215 -9.35 4.03 10.76
N SER A 216 -9.03 5.05 9.96
CA SER A 216 -9.86 6.24 9.80
C SER A 216 -9.63 6.88 8.44
N ASP A 217 -10.67 7.51 7.88
CA ASP A 217 -10.57 8.45 6.76
C ASP A 217 -10.04 9.82 7.19
N ASN A 218 -10.00 10.09 8.50
CA ASN A 218 -9.39 11.30 9.07
C ASN A 218 -7.92 11.03 9.45
N ARG A 219 -7.01 11.57 8.64
CA ARG A 219 -5.55 11.47 8.83
C ARG A 219 -5.09 11.93 10.21
N GLU A 220 -5.56 13.08 10.70
CA GLU A 220 -5.13 13.59 12.01
C GLU A 220 -5.63 12.70 13.16
N ALA A 221 -6.85 12.18 13.05
CA ALA A 221 -7.43 11.29 14.04
C ALA A 221 -6.64 9.98 14.18
N ILE A 222 -6.35 9.29 13.06
CA ILE A 222 -5.63 8.02 13.13
C ILE A 222 -4.17 8.19 13.53
N LEU A 223 -3.48 9.26 13.09
CA LEU A 223 -2.10 9.52 13.52
C LEU A 223 -2.02 9.87 15.02
N SER A 224 -2.94 10.70 15.52
CA SER A 224 -2.99 11.04 16.96
C SER A 224 -3.36 9.83 17.81
N PHE A 225 -4.32 9.02 17.37
CA PHE A 225 -4.65 7.75 18.02
C PHE A 225 -3.44 6.81 18.05
N ALA A 226 -2.74 6.63 16.93
CA ALA A 226 -1.62 5.69 16.84
C ALA A 226 -0.48 6.04 17.82
N ILE A 227 -0.12 7.32 17.89
CA ILE A 227 0.90 7.81 18.84
C ILE A 227 0.43 7.60 20.27
N ALA A 228 -0.77 8.08 20.62
CA ALA A 228 -1.25 8.03 22.00
C ALA A 228 -1.48 6.59 22.48
N PHE A 229 -1.98 5.71 21.61
CA PHE A 229 -2.18 4.31 21.93
C PHE A 229 -0.85 3.58 22.09
N LYS A 230 0.14 3.87 21.24
CA LYS A 230 1.50 3.36 21.43
C LYS A 230 2.09 3.80 22.77
N GLU A 231 1.98 5.08 23.11
CA GLU A 231 2.46 5.60 24.40
C GLU A 231 1.79 4.91 25.58
N ALA A 232 0.47 4.68 25.49
CA ALA A 232 -0.25 3.92 26.51
C ALA A 232 0.24 2.48 26.63
N CYS A 233 0.54 1.81 25.51
CA CYS A 233 1.12 0.45 25.52
C CYS A 233 2.50 0.38 26.21
N GLU A 234 3.26 1.47 26.23
CA GLU A 234 4.54 1.55 26.94
C GLU A 234 4.42 1.87 28.44
N ASP A 235 3.25 2.30 28.90
CA ASP A 235 2.94 2.41 30.32
C ASP A 235 2.22 1.14 30.80
N ASP A 236 3.00 0.19 31.31
CA ASP A 236 2.52 -1.11 31.79
C ASP A 236 1.40 -1.00 32.84
N SER A 237 1.40 0.05 33.66
CA SER A 237 0.36 0.24 34.68
C SER A 237 -0.93 0.70 34.03
N LEU A 238 -0.84 1.67 33.12
CA LEU A 238 -1.98 2.21 32.40
C LEU A 238 -2.62 1.17 31.49
N ILE A 239 -1.83 0.47 30.68
CA ILE A 239 -2.38 -0.46 29.69
C ILE A 239 -3.05 -1.68 30.35
N LYS A 240 -2.52 -2.15 31.49
CA LYS A 240 -3.14 -3.24 32.26
C LYS A 240 -4.43 -2.78 32.94
N ASP A 241 -4.47 -1.54 33.44
CA ASP A 241 -5.70 -0.95 33.99
C ASP A 241 -6.78 -0.84 32.90
N LEU A 242 -6.45 -0.29 31.74
CA LEU A 242 -7.37 -0.23 30.60
C LEU A 242 -7.83 -1.63 30.17
N PHE A 243 -6.90 -2.57 30.04
CA PHE A 243 -7.21 -3.94 29.67
C PHE A 243 -8.12 -4.64 30.68
N SER A 244 -8.14 -4.23 31.95
CA SER A 244 -9.05 -4.81 32.94
C SER A 244 -10.54 -4.55 32.65
N ARG A 245 -10.85 -3.65 31.72
CA ARG A 245 -12.22 -3.28 31.31
C ARG A 245 -12.54 -3.72 29.88
N ALA A 246 -11.60 -4.33 29.18
CA ALA A 246 -11.83 -4.91 27.87
C ALA A 246 -12.82 -6.09 27.98
N GLU A 247 -13.76 -6.17 27.05
CA GLU A 247 -14.69 -7.28 26.92
C GLU A 247 -14.28 -8.18 25.75
N LEU A 248 -14.54 -9.49 25.85
CA LEU A 248 -14.36 -10.41 24.74
C LEU A 248 -15.47 -10.17 23.71
N ASP A 249 -15.08 -10.07 22.44
CA ASP A 249 -15.98 -9.95 21.30
C ASP A 249 -16.46 -11.34 20.82
#